data_AF-A0A1F8S642-F1
#
_entry.id   AF-A0A1F8S642-F1
#
_cell.length_a   1.000
_cell.length_b   1.000
_cell.length_c   1.000
_cell.angle_alpha   90.00
_cell.angle_beta   90.00
_cell.angle_gamma   90.00
#
_symmetry.space_group_name_H-M   'P 1'
#
loop_
_entity.id
_entity.type
_entity.pdbx_description
1 polymer ?
#
loop_
_entity_poly.entity_id
_entity_poly.type
_entity_poly.pdbx_seq_one_letter_code
_entity_poly.pdbx_strand_id
1 'polypeptide(L)'
;MPAIQQLPRLQLFPSEDLAFRRVVDVAYASLCADAAARGRSIDPQQLQSRLRDRYPAAVVRRREAIADPGPDDVLWYVYRFGSVTPGWRWWEEPGHAWAVFDDERRFVEVSTSLTHIVEAPREALLDRPLEAFSNPADVSVPEDAAGVWEELRRRGEVHSTLRFRRLDGTPREIEYHLTRDGAGPGRHLAIVREIEPR
;
A
#
# COMPACT_ATOMS: atom_id res chain seq x y z
N MET A 1 40.22 14.09 1.48
CA MET A 1 38.93 14.57 2.04
C MET A 1 37.92 13.44 1.89
N PRO A 2 37.16 13.06 2.93
CA PRO A 2 36.13 12.05 2.76
C PRO A 2 35.04 12.60 1.84
N ALA A 3 34.69 11.86 0.80
CA ALA A 3 33.61 12.24 -0.11
C ALA A 3 32.30 12.33 0.70
N ILE A 4 31.64 13.48 0.67
CA ILE A 4 30.28 13.61 1.22
C ILE A 4 29.41 12.73 0.33
N GLN A 5 28.96 11.59 0.86
CA GLN A 5 28.07 10.71 0.15
C GLN A 5 26.73 11.45 -0.02
N GLN A 6 26.43 11.89 -1.24
CA GLN A 6 25.18 12.60 -1.52
C GLN A 6 23.99 11.65 -1.32
N LEU A 7 23.01 12.13 -0.57
CA LEU A 7 21.78 11.38 -0.34
C LEU A 7 20.89 11.48 -1.60
N PRO A 8 20.30 10.36 -2.06
CA PRO A 8 19.41 10.35 -3.21
C PRO A 8 18.16 11.21 -2.97
N ARG A 9 17.68 11.85 -4.03
CA ARG A 9 16.35 12.46 -4.05
C ARG A 9 15.31 11.39 -4.32
N LEU A 10 14.14 11.52 -3.71
CA LEU A 10 13.04 10.59 -3.93
C LEU A 10 11.97 11.24 -4.81
N GLN A 11 11.47 10.49 -5.78
CA GLN A 11 10.26 10.81 -6.53
C GLN A 11 9.26 9.67 -6.37
N LEU A 12 8.09 9.98 -5.81
CA LEU A 12 7.10 8.99 -5.41
C LEU A 12 5.99 8.87 -6.45
N PHE A 13 5.46 7.65 -6.56
CA PHE A 13 4.33 7.32 -7.42
C PHE A 13 3.34 6.42 -6.65
N PRO A 14 2.06 6.83 -6.52
CA PRO A 14 1.52 8.13 -6.91
C PRO A 14 2.09 9.29 -6.07
N SER A 15 2.30 10.45 -6.70
CA SER A 15 2.98 11.61 -6.08
C SER A 15 2.13 12.34 -5.06
N GLU A 16 0.82 12.20 -5.23
CA GLU A 16 -0.24 12.87 -4.53
C GLU A 16 -0.77 12.06 -3.33
N ASP A 17 -0.26 10.86 -3.12
CA ASP A 17 -0.58 10.00 -1.97
C ASP A 17 0.23 10.43 -0.75
N LEU A 18 -0.39 11.27 0.07
CA LEU A 18 0.23 11.86 1.27
C LEU A 18 0.48 10.83 2.37
N ALA A 19 -0.31 9.74 2.43
CA ALA A 19 -0.10 8.68 3.40
C ALA A 19 1.17 7.89 3.06
N PHE A 20 1.29 7.48 1.79
CA PHE A 20 2.50 6.82 1.30
C PHE A 20 3.73 7.70 1.47
N ARG A 21 3.62 9.00 1.14
CA ARG A 21 4.72 9.94 1.29
C ARG A 21 5.27 10.02 2.71
N ARG A 22 4.39 10.12 3.72
CA ARG A 22 4.80 10.16 5.13
C ARG A 22 5.59 8.90 5.52
N VAL A 23 5.12 7.73 5.11
CA VAL A 23 5.82 6.46 5.39
C VAL A 23 7.19 6.42 4.71
N VAL A 24 7.26 6.86 3.45
CA VAL A 24 8.52 6.93 2.69
C VAL A 24 9.51 7.88 3.36
N ASP A 25 9.07 9.07 3.77
CA ASP A 25 9.93 10.08 4.40
C ASP A 25 10.50 9.56 5.74
N VAL A 26 9.67 8.93 6.58
CA VAL A 26 10.11 8.33 7.85
C VAL A 26 11.10 7.17 7.61
N ALA A 27 10.76 6.24 6.73
CA ALA A 27 11.61 5.10 6.43
C ALA A 27 12.97 5.52 5.84
N TYR A 28 12.95 6.53 4.96
CA TYR A 28 14.13 7.09 4.33
C TYR A 28 15.02 7.85 5.31
N ALA A 29 14.44 8.72 6.15
CA ALA A 29 15.19 9.45 7.18
C ALA A 29 15.88 8.48 8.16
N SER A 30 15.17 7.45 8.62
CA SER A 30 15.75 6.41 9.47
C SER A 30 16.89 5.67 8.76
N LEU A 31 16.73 5.34 7.47
CA LEU A 31 17.77 4.64 6.70
C LEU A 31 19.02 5.49 6.53
N CYS A 32 18.86 6.79 6.28
CA CYS A 32 19.96 7.74 6.17
C CYS A 32 20.72 7.86 7.50
N ALA A 33 20.01 7.95 8.62
CA ALA A 33 20.62 8.02 9.95
C ALA A 33 21.43 6.75 10.28
N ASP A 34 20.87 5.57 9.99
CA ASP A 34 21.52 4.27 10.16
C ASP A 34 22.80 4.13 9.34
N ALA A 35 22.78 4.63 8.10
CA ALA A 35 23.90 4.58 7.18
C ALA A 35 25.02 5.54 7.60
N ALA A 36 24.67 6.76 8.00
CA ALA A 36 25.61 7.75 8.53
C ALA A 36 26.32 7.23 9.79
N ALA A 37 25.58 6.64 10.73
CA ALA A 37 26.14 6.08 11.96
C ALA A 37 27.12 4.93 11.72
N ARG A 38 26.97 4.18 10.62
CA ARG A 38 27.79 3.02 10.27
C ARG A 38 28.82 3.30 9.18
N GLY A 39 28.88 4.53 8.66
CA GLY A 39 29.75 4.90 7.52
C GLY A 39 29.47 4.08 6.25
N ARG A 40 28.20 3.74 5.98
CA ARG A 40 27.79 2.94 4.81
C ARG A 40 26.98 3.78 3.83
N SER A 41 26.95 3.38 2.56
CA SER A 41 26.00 3.90 1.58
C SER A 41 24.61 3.29 1.78
N ILE A 42 23.58 4.04 1.38
CA ILE A 42 22.22 3.52 1.25
C ILE A 42 21.96 2.99 -0.16
N ASP A 43 21.12 1.96 -0.26
CA ASP A 43 20.73 1.30 -1.50
C ASP A 43 19.19 1.22 -1.63
N PRO A 44 18.61 1.31 -2.85
CA PRO A 44 17.17 1.20 -3.07
C PRO A 44 16.53 -0.03 -2.41
N GLN A 45 17.22 -1.18 -2.38
CA GLN A 45 16.66 -2.42 -1.83
C GLN A 45 16.42 -2.33 -0.33
N GLN A 46 17.23 -1.54 0.39
CA GLN A 46 17.05 -1.30 1.82
C GLN A 46 15.79 -0.47 2.09
N LEU A 47 15.58 0.60 1.32
CA LEU A 47 14.34 1.39 1.42
C LEU A 47 13.13 0.54 1.00
N GLN A 48 13.24 -0.21 -0.09
CA GLN A 48 12.19 -1.11 -0.56
C GLN A 48 11.79 -2.13 0.52
N SER A 49 12.76 -2.78 1.17
CA SER A 49 12.48 -3.74 2.23
C SER A 49 11.67 -3.12 3.37
N ARG A 50 12.03 -1.92 3.82
CA ARG A 50 11.30 -1.19 4.88
C ARG A 50 9.89 -0.79 4.44
N LEU A 51 9.73 -0.41 3.18
CA LEU A 51 8.40 -0.06 2.65
C LEU A 51 7.50 -1.29 2.51
N ARG A 52 8.05 -2.45 2.18
CA ARG A 52 7.29 -3.70 1.99
C ARG A 52 6.73 -4.32 3.26
N ASP A 53 7.15 -3.84 4.42
CA ASP A 53 6.49 -4.17 5.68
C ASP A 53 5.03 -3.68 5.64
N ARG A 54 4.80 -2.50 5.05
CA ARG A 54 3.48 -1.82 5.01
C ARG A 54 2.82 -1.79 3.62
N TYR A 55 3.62 -1.67 2.57
CA TYR A 55 3.18 -1.63 1.17
C TYR A 55 3.86 -2.78 0.42
N PRO A 56 3.28 -3.99 0.40
CA PRO A 56 3.97 -5.18 -0.10
C PRO A 56 4.41 -5.10 -1.57
N ALA A 57 3.61 -4.41 -2.38
CA ALA A 57 3.92 -4.16 -3.78
C ALA A 57 4.95 -3.04 -4.00
N ALA A 58 5.45 -2.39 -2.94
CA ALA A 58 6.35 -1.26 -3.07
C ALA A 58 7.65 -1.68 -3.77
N VAL A 59 8.09 -0.82 -4.69
CA VAL A 59 9.33 -0.98 -5.44
C VAL A 59 10.10 0.32 -5.41
N VAL A 60 11.40 0.25 -5.13
CA VAL A 60 12.29 1.40 -5.21
C VAL A 60 13.30 1.11 -6.31
N ARG A 61 13.38 1.99 -7.31
CA ARG A 61 14.33 1.87 -8.42
C ARG A 61 15.20 3.10 -8.48
N ARG A 62 16.51 2.88 -8.64
CA ARG A 62 17.40 3.94 -9.08
C ARG A 62 17.05 4.30 -10.52
N ARG A 63 17.03 5.59 -10.86
CA ARG A 63 16.91 6.00 -12.27
C ARG A 63 18.13 5.50 -13.03
N GLU A 64 17.92 4.65 -14.04
CA GLU A 64 19.00 4.21 -14.94
C GLU A 64 19.33 5.36 -15.92
N ALA A 65 20.63 5.64 -16.06
CA ALA A 65 21.17 6.73 -16.86
C ALA A 65 21.12 6.38 -18.36
N ILE A 66 19.95 6.43 -19.00
CA ILE A 66 19.85 6.34 -20.47
C ILE A 66 19.92 7.74 -21.12
N ALA A 67 19.76 8.81 -20.33
CA ALA A 67 20.07 10.17 -20.74
C ALA A 67 20.70 10.90 -19.55
N ASP A 68 22.00 11.19 -19.65
CA ASP A 68 22.82 11.83 -18.63
C ASP A 68 22.67 13.36 -18.68
N PRO A 69 22.28 14.04 -17.58
CA PRO A 69 22.47 15.47 -17.44
C PRO A 69 23.43 15.84 -16.30
N GLY A 70 24.31 14.93 -15.86
CA GLY A 70 25.40 15.22 -14.93
C GLY A 70 25.59 14.20 -13.80
N PRO A 71 26.82 14.09 -13.26
CA PRO A 71 27.24 13.03 -12.34
C PRO A 71 26.65 13.09 -10.91
N ASP A 72 25.92 14.16 -10.55
CA ASP A 72 25.66 14.51 -9.14
C ASP A 72 24.18 14.50 -8.71
N ASP A 73 23.25 13.91 -9.48
CA ASP A 73 21.83 13.82 -9.08
C ASP A 73 21.34 12.36 -9.04
N VAL A 74 21.48 11.71 -7.88
CA VAL A 74 20.96 10.34 -7.66
C VAL A 74 19.47 10.42 -7.36
N LEU A 75 18.63 10.15 -8.36
CA LEU A 75 17.18 10.08 -8.21
C LEU A 75 16.71 8.62 -8.02
N TRP A 76 15.91 8.38 -6.99
CA TRP A 76 15.20 7.12 -6.77
C TRP A 76 13.70 7.31 -7.02
N TYR A 77 13.15 6.45 -7.86
CA TYR A 77 11.72 6.32 -8.05
C TYR A 77 11.15 5.33 -7.04
N VAL A 78 10.13 5.76 -6.32
CA VAL A 78 9.49 5.00 -5.24
C VAL A 78 8.04 4.74 -5.64
N TYR A 79 7.75 3.51 -6.01
CA TYR A 79 6.42 3.07 -6.46
C TYR A 79 5.69 2.39 -5.32
N ARG A 80 4.48 2.83 -5.01
CA ARG A 80 3.61 2.14 -4.04
C ARG A 80 3.12 0.79 -4.56
N PHE A 81 2.82 0.70 -5.86
CA PHE A 81 2.20 -0.47 -6.52
C PHE A 81 3.14 -1.23 -7.45
N GLY A 82 4.45 -1.06 -7.27
CA GLY A 82 5.46 -1.65 -8.14
C GLY A 82 5.59 -1.01 -9.52
N SER A 83 4.63 -0.15 -9.92
CA SER A 83 4.62 0.62 -11.17
C SER A 83 3.83 1.94 -11.03
N VAL A 84 3.93 2.84 -12.03
CA VAL A 84 3.36 4.21 -12.05
C VAL A 84 1.83 4.21 -12.06
N THR A 85 1.21 3.16 -12.60
CA THR A 85 -0.24 3.04 -12.76
C THR A 85 -0.55 1.56 -12.71
N PRO A 86 -1.67 1.11 -12.10
CA PRO A 86 -2.27 -0.12 -12.58
C PRO A 86 -2.55 0.13 -14.06
N GLY A 87 -1.70 -0.41 -14.95
CA GLY A 87 -1.77 -0.14 -16.40
C GLY A 87 -3.12 -0.52 -17.02
N TRP A 88 -3.94 -1.22 -16.23
CA TRP A 88 -5.26 -1.72 -16.55
C TRP A 88 -6.18 -1.57 -15.32
N ARG A 89 -7.38 -0.97 -15.50
CA ARG A 89 -8.44 -0.84 -14.46
C ARG A 89 -9.16 -2.17 -14.25
N TRP A 90 -8.44 -3.17 -13.75
CA TRP A 90 -8.91 -4.55 -13.71
C TRP A 90 -10.19 -4.69 -12.88
N TRP A 91 -10.40 -3.80 -11.91
CA TRP A 91 -11.61 -3.75 -11.08
C TRP A 91 -12.90 -3.45 -11.84
N GLU A 92 -12.84 -2.99 -13.10
CA GLU A 92 -14.01 -2.84 -13.97
C GLU A 92 -14.42 -4.16 -14.64
N GLU A 93 -13.58 -5.19 -14.58
CA GLU A 93 -13.91 -6.51 -15.11
C GLU A 93 -14.89 -7.26 -14.18
N PRO A 94 -15.81 -8.04 -14.75
CA PRO A 94 -16.75 -8.82 -13.96
C PRO A 94 -16.06 -9.99 -13.24
N GLY A 95 -16.65 -10.45 -12.14
CA GLY A 95 -16.25 -11.69 -11.46
C GLY A 95 -15.18 -11.53 -10.37
N HIS A 96 -14.68 -10.32 -10.15
CA HIS A 96 -13.80 -10.04 -9.01
C HIS A 96 -14.53 -10.17 -7.67
N ALA A 97 -13.75 -10.52 -6.64
CA ALA A 97 -14.24 -10.49 -5.28
C ALA A 97 -14.54 -9.05 -4.86
N TRP A 98 -15.56 -8.87 -4.03
CA TRP A 98 -15.94 -7.55 -3.54
C TRP A 98 -16.48 -7.57 -2.11
N ALA A 99 -16.39 -6.41 -1.47
CA ALA A 99 -16.98 -6.06 -0.18
C ALA A 99 -17.64 -4.67 -0.25
N VAL A 100 -18.66 -4.47 0.55
CA VAL A 100 -19.25 -3.16 0.82
C VAL A 100 -19.04 -2.81 2.28
N PHE A 101 -18.65 -1.57 2.53
CA PHE A 101 -18.44 -1.01 3.86
C PHE A 101 -19.40 0.15 4.14
N ASP A 102 -19.79 0.31 5.41
CA ASP A 102 -20.44 1.53 5.91
C ASP A 102 -19.41 2.64 6.24
N ASP A 103 -19.90 3.83 6.63
CA ASP A 103 -19.08 4.98 7.01
C ASP A 103 -18.14 4.68 8.20
N GLU A 104 -18.52 3.74 9.07
CA GLU A 104 -17.76 3.24 10.22
C GLU A 104 -16.74 2.14 9.87
N ARG A 105 -16.55 1.82 8.58
CA ARG A 105 -15.60 0.79 8.08
C ARG A 105 -15.98 -0.64 8.44
N ARG A 106 -17.26 -0.91 8.66
CA ARG A 106 -17.77 -2.27 8.93
C ARG A 106 -18.24 -2.92 7.64
N PHE A 107 -18.02 -4.22 7.52
CA PHE A 107 -18.57 -4.98 6.39
C PHE A 107 -20.10 -5.04 6.48
N VAL A 108 -20.78 -4.48 5.48
CA VAL A 108 -22.25 -4.57 5.36
C VAL A 108 -22.67 -5.64 4.35
N GLU A 109 -21.83 -5.90 3.35
CA GLU A 109 -22.08 -6.91 2.33
C GLU A 109 -20.76 -7.45 1.78
N VAL A 110 -20.72 -8.72 1.40
CA VAL A 110 -19.53 -9.37 0.83
C VAL A 110 -19.93 -10.40 -0.21
N SER A 111 -19.12 -10.53 -1.24
CA SER A 111 -19.23 -11.62 -2.22
C SER A 111 -18.77 -12.96 -1.66
N THR A 112 -19.27 -14.06 -2.23
CA THR A 112 -18.74 -15.41 -1.97
C THR A 112 -17.26 -15.51 -2.33
N SER A 113 -16.82 -14.93 -3.44
CA SER A 113 -15.40 -14.94 -3.82
C SER A 113 -14.48 -14.31 -2.77
N LEU A 114 -14.94 -13.24 -2.09
CA LEU A 114 -14.16 -12.65 -1.00
C LEU A 114 -14.06 -13.58 0.21
N THR A 115 -15.13 -14.31 0.55
CA THR A 115 -15.09 -15.30 1.64
C THR A 115 -14.05 -16.39 1.39
N HIS A 116 -13.82 -16.77 0.12
CA HIS A 116 -12.75 -17.70 -0.25
C HIS A 116 -11.35 -17.08 -0.10
N ILE A 117 -11.15 -15.80 -0.47
CA ILE A 117 -9.85 -15.13 -0.29
C ILE A 117 -9.49 -15.01 1.19
N VAL A 118 -10.46 -14.60 2.02
CA VAL A 118 -10.26 -14.39 3.46
C VAL A 118 -10.28 -15.71 4.25
N GLU A 119 -10.79 -16.79 3.64
CA GLU A 119 -11.03 -18.09 4.27
C GLU A 119 -11.86 -17.98 5.56
N ALA A 120 -12.90 -17.14 5.49
CA ALA A 120 -13.84 -16.90 6.58
C ALA A 120 -15.27 -16.95 6.06
N PRO A 121 -16.22 -17.55 6.81
CA PRO A 121 -17.62 -17.54 6.41
C PRO A 121 -18.15 -16.10 6.41
N ARG A 122 -19.16 -15.83 5.57
CA ARG A 122 -19.77 -14.51 5.41
C ARG A 122 -20.17 -13.90 6.77
N GLU A 123 -20.75 -14.71 7.65
CA GLU A 123 -21.24 -14.31 8.97
C GLU A 123 -20.12 -13.88 9.92
N ALA A 124 -18.89 -14.35 9.70
CA ALA A 124 -17.73 -13.90 10.46
C ALA A 124 -17.22 -12.53 9.99
N LEU A 125 -17.56 -12.11 8.76
CA LEU A 125 -17.16 -10.83 8.18
C LEU A 125 -18.15 -9.71 8.51
N LEU A 126 -19.46 -9.97 8.39
CA LEU A 126 -20.48 -8.93 8.54
C LEU A 126 -20.47 -8.27 9.92
N ASP A 127 -20.72 -6.95 9.94
CA ASP A 127 -20.68 -6.09 11.13
C ASP A 127 -19.34 -6.15 11.89
N ARG A 128 -18.28 -6.66 11.28
CA ARG A 128 -16.93 -6.53 11.81
C ARG A 128 -16.25 -5.31 11.20
N PRO A 129 -15.47 -4.57 12.00
CA PRO A 129 -14.62 -3.51 11.45
C PRO A 129 -13.55 -4.15 10.57
N LEU A 130 -13.16 -3.45 9.49
CA LEU A 130 -12.09 -3.87 8.58
C LEU A 130 -10.81 -4.27 9.34
N GLU A 131 -10.46 -3.53 10.38
CA GLU A 131 -9.25 -3.72 11.19
C GLU A 131 -9.23 -5.07 11.93
N ALA A 132 -10.38 -5.71 12.14
CA ALA A 132 -10.45 -7.03 12.78
C ALA A 132 -9.76 -8.14 11.96
N PHE A 133 -9.51 -7.91 10.67
CA PHE A 133 -8.88 -8.87 9.75
C PHE A 133 -7.42 -8.52 9.44
N SER A 134 -6.92 -7.42 9.98
CA SER A 134 -5.52 -7.04 9.87
C SER A 134 -4.66 -7.78 10.90
N ASN A 135 -3.33 -7.71 10.76
CA ASN A 135 -2.42 -8.30 11.72
C ASN A 135 -2.52 -7.57 13.09
N PRO A 136 -2.99 -8.20 14.18
CA PRO A 136 -3.18 -7.51 15.46
C PRO A 136 -1.85 -7.10 16.12
N ALA A 137 -0.73 -7.74 15.73
CA ALA A 137 0.60 -7.34 16.17
C ALA A 137 1.15 -6.10 15.43
N ASP A 138 0.47 -5.68 14.35
CA ASP A 138 0.84 -4.48 13.61
C ASP A 138 0.11 -3.26 14.19
N VAL A 139 0.84 -2.48 14.97
CA VAL A 139 0.33 -1.29 15.65
C VAL A 139 -0.02 -0.15 14.68
N SER A 140 0.40 -0.22 13.42
CA SER A 140 0.13 0.82 12.43
C SER A 140 -1.27 0.70 11.80
N VAL A 141 -1.87 -0.50 11.85
CA VAL A 141 -3.17 -0.81 11.21
C VAL A 141 -4.26 0.25 11.45
N PRO A 142 -4.53 0.74 12.68
CA PRO A 142 -5.58 1.72 12.89
C PRO A 142 -5.31 3.06 12.19
N GLU A 143 -4.06 3.52 12.20
CA GLU A 143 -3.66 4.76 11.52
C GLU A 143 -3.73 4.60 9.99
N ASP A 144 -3.33 3.43 9.48
CA ASP A 144 -3.41 3.09 8.06
C ASP A 144 -4.84 3.09 7.56
N ALA A 145 -5.71 2.38 8.26
CA ALA A 145 -7.12 2.30 7.92
C ALA A 145 -7.76 3.69 7.96
N ALA A 146 -7.40 4.53 8.94
CA ALA A 146 -7.88 5.91 9.02
C ALA A 146 -7.40 6.75 7.83
N GLY A 147 -6.11 6.66 7.47
CA GLY A 147 -5.52 7.40 6.35
C GLY A 147 -6.12 6.99 5.00
N VAL A 148 -6.36 5.69 4.77
CA VAL A 148 -7.08 5.20 3.59
C VAL A 148 -8.50 5.77 3.54
N TRP A 149 -9.19 5.83 4.68
CA TRP A 149 -10.56 6.34 4.76
C TRP A 149 -10.66 7.85 4.53
N GLU A 150 -9.71 8.61 5.05
CA GLU A 150 -9.59 10.05 4.77
C GLU A 150 -9.36 10.29 3.29
N GLU A 151 -8.50 9.48 2.67
CA GLU A 151 -8.21 9.58 1.24
C GLU A 151 -9.44 9.25 0.39
N LEU A 152 -10.16 8.18 0.74
CA LEU A 152 -11.42 7.82 0.10
C LEU A 152 -12.44 8.96 0.19
N ARG A 153 -12.59 9.56 1.37
CA ARG A 153 -13.53 10.68 1.58
C ARG A 153 -13.15 11.90 0.74
N ARG A 154 -11.85 12.16 0.58
CA ARG A 154 -11.32 13.31 -0.15
C ARG A 154 -11.35 13.13 -1.67
N ARG A 155 -11.02 11.94 -2.18
CA ARG A 155 -10.87 11.66 -3.61
C ARG A 155 -12.08 10.96 -4.25
N GLY A 156 -12.89 10.29 -3.45
CA GLY A 156 -13.96 9.42 -3.94
C GLY A 156 -13.50 8.03 -4.33
N GLU A 157 -12.20 7.83 -4.60
CA GLU A 157 -11.65 6.51 -4.89
C GLU A 157 -10.23 6.34 -4.34
N VAL A 158 -9.89 5.10 -3.99
CA VAL A 158 -8.55 4.68 -3.56
C VAL A 158 -8.21 3.37 -4.24
N HIS A 159 -7.00 3.28 -4.79
CA HIS A 159 -6.44 2.03 -5.26
C HIS A 159 -5.21 1.71 -4.40
N SER A 160 -5.13 0.49 -3.86
CA SER A 160 -4.00 0.09 -3.02
C SER A 160 -3.84 -1.42 -2.89
N THR A 161 -2.72 -1.84 -2.32
CA THR A 161 -2.54 -3.18 -1.76
C THR A 161 -2.70 -3.19 -0.24
N LEU A 162 -2.99 -4.35 0.32
CA LEU A 162 -3.07 -4.62 1.76
C LEU A 162 -2.50 -6.01 2.04
N ARG A 163 -1.74 -6.15 3.12
CA ARG A 163 -1.43 -7.45 3.72
C ARG A 163 -2.41 -7.70 4.87
N PHE A 164 -2.99 -8.89 4.89
CA PHE A 164 -3.89 -9.32 5.96
C PHE A 164 -3.54 -10.74 6.40
N ARG A 165 -4.10 -11.20 7.51
CA ARG A 165 -3.96 -12.59 7.96
C ARG A 165 -5.29 -13.30 7.79
N ARG A 166 -5.26 -14.50 7.23
CA ARG A 166 -6.39 -15.42 7.27
C ARG A 166 -6.67 -15.86 8.70
N LEU A 167 -7.82 -16.51 8.94
CA LEU A 167 -8.17 -17.03 10.26
C LEU A 167 -7.15 -18.05 10.80
N ASP A 168 -6.44 -18.76 9.92
CA ASP A 168 -5.35 -19.67 10.26
C ASP A 168 -4.02 -18.95 10.63
N GLY A 169 -4.00 -17.61 10.55
CA GLY A 169 -2.85 -16.77 10.84
C GLY A 169 -1.86 -16.62 9.68
N THR A 170 -2.05 -17.28 8.53
CA THR A 170 -1.15 -17.16 7.38
C THR A 170 -1.30 -15.80 6.69
N PRO A 171 -0.19 -15.14 6.31
CA PRO A 171 -0.27 -13.85 5.63
C PRO A 171 -0.74 -14.03 4.19
N ARG A 172 -1.56 -13.09 3.72
CA ARG A 172 -1.95 -12.93 2.31
C ARG A 172 -1.90 -11.48 1.90
N GLU A 173 -1.80 -11.27 0.61
CA GLU A 173 -1.73 -9.95 0.01
C GLU A 173 -2.86 -9.80 -1.00
N ILE A 174 -3.52 -8.66 -0.95
CA ILE A 174 -4.57 -8.29 -1.90
C ILE A 174 -4.23 -6.95 -2.54
N GLU A 175 -4.73 -6.78 -3.75
CA GLU A 175 -4.89 -5.49 -4.40
C GLU A 175 -6.37 -5.15 -4.42
N TYR A 176 -6.70 -3.90 -4.13
CA TYR A 176 -8.08 -3.43 -4.05
C TYR A 176 -8.26 -2.08 -4.72
N HIS A 177 -9.46 -1.87 -5.24
CA HIS A 177 -9.99 -0.57 -5.63
C HIS A 177 -11.24 -0.29 -4.80
N LEU A 178 -11.21 0.79 -4.02
CA LEU A 178 -12.25 1.23 -3.12
C LEU A 178 -12.90 2.49 -3.67
N THR A 179 -14.21 2.46 -3.87
CA THR A 179 -15.01 3.57 -4.41
C THR A 179 -16.02 4.03 -3.36
N ARG A 180 -16.01 5.32 -3.06
CA ARG A 180 -16.96 5.95 -2.15
C ARG A 180 -18.35 5.89 -2.77
N ASP A 181 -19.34 5.43 -2.00
CA ASP A 181 -20.74 5.34 -2.43
C ASP A 181 -20.95 4.47 -3.68
N GLY A 182 -19.99 3.60 -4.01
CA GLY A 182 -20.04 2.73 -5.20
C GLY A 182 -21.17 1.72 -5.19
N ALA A 183 -21.74 1.42 -4.01
CA ALA A 183 -22.94 0.60 -3.84
C ALA A 183 -24.16 1.41 -3.34
N GLY A 184 -24.11 2.74 -3.47
CA GLY A 184 -25.13 3.69 -3.00
C GLY A 184 -24.63 4.58 -1.84
N PRO A 185 -25.43 5.57 -1.41
CA PRO A 185 -25.02 6.50 -0.35
C PRO A 185 -24.65 5.81 0.96
N GLY A 186 -23.47 6.12 1.52
CA GLY A 186 -22.93 5.51 2.74
C GLY A 186 -22.48 4.06 2.55
N ARG A 187 -22.36 3.58 1.30
CA ARG A 187 -22.02 2.20 0.95
C ARG A 187 -20.82 2.18 0.03
N HIS A 188 -19.64 2.11 0.61
CA HIS A 188 -18.38 2.13 -0.12
C HIS A 188 -18.02 0.73 -0.65
N LEU A 189 -17.73 0.63 -1.95
CA LEU A 189 -17.48 -0.63 -2.63
C LEU A 189 -15.98 -0.87 -2.78
N ALA A 190 -15.48 -1.99 -2.27
CA ALA A 190 -14.15 -2.50 -2.59
C ALA A 190 -14.25 -3.65 -3.58
N ILE A 191 -13.54 -3.55 -4.70
CA ILE A 191 -13.24 -4.66 -5.59
C ILE A 191 -11.82 -5.14 -5.30
N VAL A 192 -11.65 -6.46 -5.17
CA VAL A 192 -10.46 -7.08 -4.58
C VAL A 192 -9.97 -8.25 -5.43
N ARG A 193 -8.65 -8.40 -5.52
CA ARG A 193 -8.00 -9.63 -6.01
C ARG A 193 -6.83 -10.00 -5.11
N GLU A 194 -6.59 -11.30 -4.97
CA GLU A 194 -5.37 -11.82 -4.34
C GLU A 194 -4.18 -11.57 -5.28
N ILE A 195 -3.03 -11.20 -4.70
CA ILE A 195 -1.77 -11.06 -5.43
C ILE A 195 -0.75 -12.01 -4.83
N GLU A 196 0.13 -12.56 -5.67
CA GLU A 196 1.21 -13.41 -5.18
C GLU A 196 2.22 -12.57 -4.38
N PRO A 197 2.64 -13.04 -3.19
CA PRO A 197 3.72 -12.40 -2.44
C PRO A 197 4.99 -12.35 -3.29
N ARG A 198 5.64 -11.18 -3.33
CA ARG A 198 6.88 -10.94 -4.11
C ARG A 198 8.13 -10.74 -3.28
#